data_AF-A0A9W6Y9T6-F1
#
_entry.id   AF-A0A9W6Y9T6-F1
#
_cell.length_a   1.000
_cell.length_b   1.000
_cell.length_c   1.000
_cell.angle_alpha   90.00
_cell.angle_beta   90.00
_cell.angle_gamma   90.00
#
_symmetry.space_group_name_H-M   'P 1'
#
loop_
_entity.id
_entity.type
_entity.pdbx_description
1 polymer ?
#
loop_
_entity_poly.entity_id
_entity_poly.type
_entity_poly.pdbx_seq_one_letter_code
_entity_poly.pdbx_strand_id
1 'polypeptide(L)'
;MEAAIASLERVKPGIRSESLFDSSGGDNIDVLERTAEWISRLQAALTTVANAYDIGKKAEGNGNVDSNKNLVRTVAAAAIVQATRDCSVSRTNCCIWGAQARKLHVLLDWMANGECAYGSSTRSNGCHLHQLLLEWLQSTAEKQNKFAACLAMFELLQLRRQKVANSTDEKWGPIFFGQHVGAYLDALRRIVEKGTLQIDDSDRVKPSNLALVALETLVLLCGDVAAQFMLSDKDTKKMLVSDSLVRIMVESMRFAVVALYKWHLHSPRRQFLGYALQQLQAYVDMCKMLLPTNCELAGGRPTVPVSSVVAEVDVLCWHWEVTAPLLCTRSKVSLDIKENRPHEVLARIVRKWSESIQSGRQGNVTNPNMIYAQLRYICILMDSIGGIIRCSKAFEGFSVELRTHFLFFFVKGMTLASGCGDDSSIRLTLNILRAVLVPSDRLNLLNSRDEEQQLLSELLREIGSISTLLKRGHKTSQTQTELEFFVADLIVSRKLYITELVTWLQDCNSQKCDLPGEDIPIPTGLCNCSRCTLPALEVRAC
;
A
#
# COMPACT_ATOMS: atom_id res chain seq x y z
N MET A 1 26.05 31.30 5.71
CA MET A 1 25.19 30.10 5.55
C MET A 1 24.77 29.51 6.88
N GLU A 2 25.67 29.19 7.81
CA GLU A 2 25.28 28.93 9.22
C GLU A 2 24.47 30.08 9.80
N ALA A 3 24.81 31.33 9.48
CA ALA A 3 23.97 32.49 9.81
C ALA A 3 22.58 32.47 9.16
N ALA A 4 22.39 31.89 7.98
CA ALA A 4 21.08 31.80 7.31
C ALA A 4 20.23 30.64 7.88
N ILE A 5 20.87 29.53 8.25
CA ILE A 5 20.28 28.37 8.92
C ILE A 5 19.95 28.70 10.40
N ALA A 6 20.82 29.41 11.12
CA ALA A 6 20.59 29.91 12.48
C ALA A 6 19.54 31.04 12.53
N SER A 7 19.25 31.69 11.40
CA SER A 7 18.19 32.70 11.32
C SER A 7 16.82 32.12 11.04
N LEU A 8 16.78 30.94 10.43
CA LEU A 8 15.61 30.10 10.32
C LEU A 8 15.17 29.56 11.70
N GLU A 9 16.11 29.31 12.62
CA GLU A 9 15.84 28.93 14.04
C GLU A 9 15.13 30.03 14.86
N ARG A 10 15.21 31.31 14.45
CA ARG A 10 14.63 32.45 15.20
C ARG A 10 13.17 32.78 14.85
N VAL A 11 12.55 32.07 13.91
CA VAL A 11 11.16 32.34 13.51
C VAL A 11 10.19 31.73 14.54
N LYS A 12 9.69 32.54 15.47
CA LYS A 12 8.55 32.16 16.33
C LYS A 12 7.31 31.87 15.46
N PRO A 13 6.51 30.83 15.79
CA PRO A 13 5.31 30.50 15.05
C PRO A 13 4.22 31.53 15.37
N GLY A 14 3.79 32.30 14.37
CA GLY A 14 2.58 33.11 14.49
C GLY A 14 2.67 34.57 14.08
N ILE A 15 3.26 34.89 12.92
CA ILE A 15 2.88 36.14 12.24
C ILE A 15 1.65 35.78 11.40
N ARG A 16 0.46 35.99 11.98
CA ARG A 16 -0.80 35.98 11.22
C ARG A 16 -0.72 37.13 10.22
N SER A 17 -1.03 36.83 8.96
CA SER A 17 -1.08 37.80 7.84
C SER A 17 -2.04 38.97 8.07
N GLU A 18 -2.93 38.88 9.07
CA GLU A 18 -3.89 39.94 9.43
C GLU A 18 -3.22 41.16 10.10
N SER A 19 -2.05 41.02 10.76
CA SER A 19 -1.41 42.16 11.43
C SER A 19 -0.58 43.06 10.51
N LEU A 20 -0.51 42.77 9.21
CA LEU A 20 0.21 43.59 8.22
C LEU A 20 -0.65 44.73 7.65
N PHE A 21 -1.96 44.75 7.91
CA PHE A 21 -2.89 45.76 7.38
C PHE A 21 -3.49 46.71 8.43
N ASP A 22 -3.24 46.51 9.72
CA ASP A 22 -3.61 47.50 10.73
C ASP A 22 -2.56 48.60 10.79
N SER A 23 -2.87 49.67 10.09
CA SER A 23 -2.15 50.94 10.09
C SER A 23 -2.34 51.67 11.43
N SER A 24 -1.58 51.28 12.45
CA SER A 24 -1.37 52.16 13.61
C SER A 24 0.08 52.14 14.08
N GLY A 25 0.73 53.30 13.94
CA GLY A 25 1.79 53.82 14.81
C GLY A 25 3.18 53.17 14.78
N GLY A 26 4.11 53.78 14.04
CA GLY A 26 5.49 54.04 14.51
C GLY A 26 6.53 52.91 14.49
N ASP A 27 6.20 51.68 14.91
CA ASP A 27 7.21 50.62 15.15
C ASP A 27 7.34 49.59 14.00
N ASN A 28 6.48 49.68 12.97
CA ASN A 28 6.46 48.72 11.86
C ASN A 28 7.55 48.96 10.79
N ILE A 29 8.18 50.13 10.75
CA ILE A 29 9.18 50.47 9.71
C ILE A 29 10.49 49.68 9.93
N ASP A 30 10.96 49.58 11.17
CA ASP A 30 12.19 48.84 11.52
C ASP A 30 11.99 47.31 11.38
N VAL A 31 10.75 46.82 11.60
CA VAL A 31 10.37 45.42 11.32
C VAL A 31 10.32 45.16 9.82
N LEU A 32 9.77 46.08 9.02
CA LEU A 32 9.72 45.97 7.56
C LEU A 32 11.10 46.05 6.92
N GLU A 33 11.97 46.97 7.35
CA GLU A 33 13.36 47.10 6.85
C GLU A 33 14.19 45.86 7.18
N ARG A 34 14.11 45.35 8.42
CA ARG A 34 14.76 44.08 8.77
C ARG A 34 14.21 42.95 7.92
N THR A 35 12.89 42.84 7.77
CA THR A 35 12.26 41.78 6.97
C THR A 35 12.70 41.85 5.50
N ALA A 36 12.84 43.04 4.93
CA ALA A 36 13.35 43.25 3.59
C ALA A 36 14.83 42.82 3.45
N GLU A 37 15.68 43.20 4.40
CA GLU A 37 17.09 42.78 4.44
C GLU A 37 17.22 41.25 4.54
N TRP A 38 16.38 40.61 5.37
CA TRP A 38 16.30 39.16 5.51
C TRP A 38 15.88 38.47 4.20
N ILE A 39 14.85 39.00 3.52
CA ILE A 39 14.39 38.48 2.23
C ILE A 39 15.51 38.60 1.19
N SER A 40 16.22 39.74 1.12
CA SER A 40 17.34 39.93 0.19
C SER A 40 18.50 38.98 0.46
N ARG A 41 18.82 38.70 1.72
CA ARG A 41 19.87 37.71 2.09
C ARG A 41 19.48 36.29 1.71
N LEU A 42 18.22 35.89 1.91
CA LEU A 42 17.71 34.58 1.50
C LEU A 42 17.67 34.46 -0.02
N GLN A 43 17.23 35.50 -0.72
CA GLN A 43 17.25 35.57 -2.17
C GLN A 43 18.68 35.43 -2.69
N ALA A 44 19.65 36.18 -2.16
CA ALA A 44 21.05 36.07 -2.54
C ALA A 44 21.62 34.65 -2.30
N ALA A 45 21.29 34.01 -1.17
CA ALA A 45 21.70 32.64 -0.89
C ALA A 45 21.09 31.63 -1.87
N LEU A 46 19.79 31.74 -2.16
CA LEU A 46 19.10 30.90 -3.15
C LEU A 46 19.64 31.13 -4.55
N THR A 47 19.89 32.37 -4.96
CA THR A 47 20.51 32.73 -6.23
C THR A 47 21.92 32.15 -6.33
N THR A 48 22.69 32.13 -5.23
CA THR A 48 24.02 31.51 -5.21
C THR A 48 23.94 30.00 -5.44
N VAL A 49 22.99 29.31 -4.80
CA VAL A 49 22.76 27.87 -5.00
C VAL A 49 22.26 27.59 -6.43
N ALA A 50 21.34 28.39 -6.94
CA ALA A 50 20.84 28.29 -8.32
C ALA A 50 21.98 28.49 -9.35
N ASN A 51 22.80 29.53 -9.16
CA ASN A 51 23.97 29.78 -10.00
C ASN A 51 24.99 28.62 -9.92
N ALA A 52 25.15 27.97 -8.77
CA ALA A 52 26.02 26.81 -8.63
C ALA A 52 25.54 25.61 -9.48
N TYR A 53 24.21 25.42 -9.61
CA TYR A 53 23.63 24.43 -10.52
C TYR A 53 23.80 24.82 -12.01
N ASP A 54 23.69 26.11 -12.36
CA ASP A 54 23.77 26.58 -13.75
C ASP A 54 25.20 26.66 -14.30
N ILE A 55 26.18 27.06 -13.48
CA ILE A 55 27.59 27.21 -13.89
C ILE A 55 28.27 25.85 -14.10
N GLY A 56 27.83 24.80 -13.39
CA GLY A 56 28.31 23.42 -13.56
C GLY A 56 28.10 22.84 -14.97
N LYS A 57 27.25 23.48 -15.80
CA LYS A 57 26.99 23.09 -17.20
C LYS A 57 27.89 23.79 -18.23
N LYS A 58 28.46 24.96 -17.90
CA LYS A 58 29.16 25.82 -18.88
C LYS A 58 30.68 25.78 -18.77
N ALA A 59 31.23 25.20 -17.71
CA ALA A 59 32.66 25.18 -17.44
C ALA A 59 33.24 23.76 -17.56
N GLU A 60 33.42 23.27 -18.78
CA GLU A 60 34.39 22.20 -19.01
C GLU A 60 35.80 22.80 -18.85
N GLY A 61 36.42 22.60 -17.68
CA GLY A 61 37.88 22.73 -17.55
C GLY A 61 38.46 23.62 -16.45
N ASN A 62 37.70 24.13 -15.47
CA ASN A 62 38.28 24.97 -14.40
C ASN A 62 37.90 24.49 -12.99
N GLY A 63 38.83 24.56 -12.03
CA GLY A 63 38.68 24.11 -10.63
C GLY A 63 37.53 24.74 -9.82
N ASN A 64 36.75 25.65 -10.42
CA ASN A 64 35.49 26.18 -9.89
C ASN A 64 34.32 25.17 -9.90
N VAL A 65 34.40 24.11 -10.72
CA VAL A 65 33.32 23.10 -10.78
C VAL A 65 33.20 22.34 -9.46
N ASP A 66 34.32 21.95 -8.85
CA ASP A 66 34.31 21.21 -7.57
C ASP A 66 33.84 22.08 -6.40
N SER A 67 34.17 23.37 -6.41
CA SER A 67 33.67 24.34 -5.42
C SER A 67 32.15 24.47 -5.44
N ASN A 68 31.56 24.59 -6.64
CA ASN A 68 30.10 24.69 -6.80
C ASN A 68 29.38 23.39 -6.41
N LYS A 69 29.95 22.23 -6.77
CA LYS A 69 29.46 20.91 -6.34
C LYS A 69 29.47 20.78 -4.82
N ASN A 70 30.58 21.16 -4.19
CA ASN A 70 30.73 21.12 -2.74
C ASN A 70 29.76 22.04 -2.03
N LEU A 71 29.48 23.22 -2.60
CA LEU A 71 28.48 24.15 -2.05
C LEU A 71 27.08 23.53 -2.02
N VAL A 72 26.61 23.01 -3.15
CA VAL A 72 25.29 22.37 -3.26
C VAL A 72 25.18 21.19 -2.28
N ARG A 73 26.21 20.33 -2.22
CA ARG A 73 26.24 19.19 -1.29
C ARG A 73 26.24 19.62 0.17
N THR A 74 26.97 20.67 0.51
CA THR A 74 27.03 21.21 1.88
C THR A 74 25.67 21.77 2.31
N VAL A 75 25.01 22.53 1.43
CA VAL A 75 23.66 23.05 1.70
C VAL A 75 22.65 21.92 1.85
N ALA A 76 22.67 20.93 0.95
CA ALA A 76 21.80 19.76 1.04
C ALA A 76 22.03 18.97 2.34
N ALA A 77 23.29 18.68 2.69
CA ALA A 77 23.64 17.98 3.92
C ALA A 77 23.16 18.72 5.17
N ALA A 78 23.40 20.04 5.23
CA ALA A 78 22.98 20.87 6.34
C ALA A 78 21.45 20.93 6.45
N ALA A 79 20.74 21.07 5.33
CA ALA A 79 19.28 21.07 5.30
C ALA A 79 18.69 19.73 5.77
N ILE A 80 19.25 18.58 5.34
CA ILE A 80 18.82 17.25 5.77
C ILE A 80 19.04 17.07 7.27
N VAL A 81 20.23 17.41 7.78
CA VAL A 81 20.57 17.26 9.20
C VAL A 81 19.70 18.16 10.05
N GLN A 82 19.53 19.43 9.67
CA GLN A 82 18.72 20.37 10.44
C GLN A 82 17.24 19.99 10.41
N ALA A 83 16.69 19.58 9.26
CA ALA A 83 15.31 19.08 9.19
C ALA A 83 15.09 17.88 10.12
N THR A 84 16.08 16.98 10.18
CA THR A 84 16.05 15.82 11.08
C THR A 84 16.15 16.22 12.55
N ARG A 85 16.89 17.28 12.90
CA ARG A 85 16.93 17.81 14.27
C ARG A 85 15.61 18.48 14.68
N ASP A 86 14.99 19.19 13.75
CA ASP A 86 13.72 19.90 13.95
C ASP A 86 12.49 18.98 13.80
N CYS A 87 12.69 17.66 13.77
CA CYS A 87 11.61 16.67 13.81
C CYS A 87 11.28 16.31 15.25
N SER A 88 9.99 16.26 15.60
CA SER A 88 9.61 15.93 16.98
C SER A 88 9.93 14.46 17.30
N VAL A 89 10.62 14.23 18.42
CA VAL A 89 10.92 12.90 18.95
C VAL A 89 9.71 12.39 19.74
N SER A 90 8.54 12.30 19.10
CA SER A 90 7.42 11.61 19.74
C SER A 90 7.75 10.12 19.83
N ARG A 91 7.71 9.58 21.06
CA ARG A 91 7.92 8.15 21.35
C ARG A 91 6.90 7.21 20.67
N THR A 92 5.82 7.74 20.09
CA THR A 92 4.64 6.96 19.67
C THR A 92 4.31 6.98 18.17
N ASN A 93 5.27 7.22 17.28
CA ASN A 93 5.27 6.84 15.84
C ASN A 93 5.25 7.91 14.74
N CYS A 94 5.50 9.19 14.96
CA CYS A 94 5.67 10.11 13.81
C CYS A 94 6.74 11.14 14.10
N CYS A 95 7.70 11.27 13.19
CA CYS A 95 8.47 12.51 13.04
C CYS A 95 7.44 13.56 12.61
N ILE A 96 6.89 14.33 13.55
CA ILE A 96 6.08 15.49 13.17
C ILE A 96 7.08 16.57 12.84
N TRP A 97 7.15 16.94 11.56
CA TRP A 97 8.02 18.01 11.11
C TRP A 97 7.57 19.33 11.70
N GLY A 98 8.46 19.96 12.48
CA GLY A 98 8.27 21.34 12.91
C GLY A 98 8.17 22.29 11.71
N ALA A 99 7.66 23.50 11.94
CA ALA A 99 7.52 24.50 10.88
C ALA A 99 8.85 24.76 10.13
N GLN A 100 9.97 24.66 10.85
CA GLN A 100 11.30 24.85 10.31
C GLN A 100 11.76 23.69 9.42
N ALA A 101 11.58 22.43 9.86
CA ALA A 101 11.85 21.26 9.04
C ALA A 101 11.05 21.27 7.73
N ARG A 102 9.77 21.69 7.76
CA ARG A 102 8.94 21.79 6.55
C ARG A 102 9.52 22.75 5.51
N LYS A 103 10.04 23.91 5.94
CA LYS A 103 10.70 24.86 5.04
C LYS A 103 11.96 24.26 4.40
N LEU A 104 12.73 23.49 5.17
CA LEU A 104 13.92 22.80 4.66
C LEU A 104 13.55 21.69 3.67
N HIS A 105 12.45 20.98 3.88
CA HIS A 105 11.96 20.00 2.90
C HIS A 105 11.49 20.66 1.60
N VAL A 106 10.90 21.86 1.64
CA VAL A 106 10.60 22.63 0.42
C VAL A 106 11.86 23.01 -0.33
N LEU A 107 12.94 23.41 0.36
CA LEU A 107 14.24 23.66 -0.27
C LEU A 107 14.80 22.39 -0.91
N LEU A 108 14.81 21.27 -0.19
CA LEU A 108 15.30 20.00 -0.71
C LEU A 108 14.48 19.50 -1.91
N ASP A 109 13.17 19.70 -1.90
CA ASP A 109 12.31 19.38 -3.03
C ASP A 109 12.58 20.31 -4.22
N TRP A 110 12.81 21.61 -4.01
CA TRP A 110 13.23 22.52 -5.08
C TRP A 110 14.56 22.07 -5.71
N MET A 111 15.55 21.72 -4.87
CA MET A 111 16.84 21.19 -5.33
C MET A 111 16.64 19.89 -6.12
N ALA A 112 15.86 18.93 -5.62
CA ALA A 112 15.61 17.66 -6.31
C ALA A 112 14.91 17.85 -7.67
N ASN A 113 13.86 18.68 -7.72
CA ASN A 113 13.17 19.00 -8.97
C ASN A 113 14.09 19.71 -9.98
N GLY A 114 14.99 20.56 -9.46
CA GLY A 114 16.09 21.18 -10.22
C GLY A 114 17.16 20.19 -10.70
N GLU A 115 17.18 18.95 -10.23
CA GLU A 115 18.03 17.89 -10.78
C GLU A 115 17.25 17.02 -11.79
N CYS A 116 15.94 16.81 -11.56
CA CYS A 116 15.07 16.02 -12.44
C CYS A 116 14.74 16.71 -13.77
N ALA A 117 14.44 18.01 -13.76
CA ALA A 117 14.00 18.76 -14.95
C ALA A 117 15.11 18.93 -16.01
N TYR A 118 16.36 18.74 -15.62
CA TYR A 118 17.53 19.03 -16.44
C TYR A 118 18.24 17.78 -16.98
N GLY A 119 17.65 16.59 -16.79
CA GLY A 119 18.30 15.29 -17.01
C GLY A 119 18.12 14.65 -18.40
N SER A 120 17.58 15.33 -19.41
CA SER A 120 17.38 14.74 -20.75
C SER A 120 18.57 14.88 -21.71
N SER A 121 19.60 15.66 -21.36
CA SER A 121 20.81 15.78 -22.18
C SER A 121 22.08 15.74 -21.32
N THR A 122 22.85 14.66 -21.51
CA THR A 122 24.28 14.48 -21.17
C THR A 122 24.71 14.39 -19.69
N ARG A 123 25.28 13.21 -19.36
CA ARG A 123 26.29 12.89 -18.31
C ARG A 123 26.20 13.60 -16.95
N SER A 124 25.66 12.89 -15.95
CA SER A 124 26.06 12.76 -14.53
C SER A 124 26.52 13.96 -13.66
N ASN A 125 26.62 15.19 -14.17
CA ASN A 125 27.33 16.27 -13.47
C ASN A 125 26.44 17.17 -12.60
N GLY A 126 25.11 16.96 -12.59
CA GLY A 126 24.15 17.81 -11.88
C GLY A 126 23.35 17.16 -10.74
N CYS A 127 23.50 15.86 -10.46
CA CYS A 127 22.65 15.13 -9.50
C CYS A 127 23.23 15.09 -8.07
N HIS A 128 23.54 16.25 -7.48
CA HIS A 128 24.31 16.36 -6.24
C HIS A 128 23.54 15.94 -4.99
N LEU A 129 22.27 16.34 -4.86
CA LEU A 129 21.41 15.95 -3.76
C LEU A 129 21.14 14.44 -3.83
N HIS A 130 20.80 13.94 -5.01
CA HIS A 130 20.57 12.51 -5.20
C HIS A 130 21.83 11.69 -4.90
N GLN A 131 23.00 12.11 -5.36
CA GLN A 131 24.23 11.39 -5.04
C GLN A 131 24.53 11.40 -3.54
N LEU A 132 24.34 12.54 -2.85
CA LEU A 132 24.52 12.65 -1.41
C LEU A 132 23.59 11.70 -0.63
N LEU A 133 22.30 11.66 -0.98
CA LEU A 133 21.33 10.76 -0.34
C LEU A 133 21.74 9.30 -0.53
N LEU A 134 22.14 8.91 -1.74
CA LEU A 134 22.56 7.54 -2.02
C LEU A 134 23.83 7.16 -1.24
N GLU A 135 24.81 8.07 -1.13
CA GLU A 135 26.03 7.87 -0.33
C GLU A 135 25.70 7.68 1.15
N TRP A 136 24.77 8.46 1.70
CA TRP A 136 24.36 8.34 3.10
C TRP A 136 23.57 7.07 3.40
N LEU A 137 22.98 6.44 2.40
CA LEU A 137 22.35 5.12 2.54
C LEU A 137 23.33 3.95 2.43
N GLN A 138 24.56 4.18 1.94
CA GLN A 138 25.52 3.10 1.78
C GLN A 138 25.92 2.49 3.11
N SER A 139 26.34 1.21 3.07
CA SER A 139 26.69 0.47 4.27
C SER A 139 27.81 1.09 5.10
N THR A 140 28.71 1.85 4.47
CA THR A 140 29.84 2.57 5.08
C THR A 140 29.43 3.83 5.83
N ALA A 141 28.26 4.39 5.57
CA ALA A 141 27.80 5.62 6.21
C ALA A 141 27.41 5.41 7.68
N GLU A 142 27.55 6.45 8.48
CA GLU A 142 27.12 6.46 9.88
C GLU A 142 25.61 6.23 10.02
N LYS A 143 25.21 5.63 11.14
CA LYS A 143 23.79 5.32 11.40
C LYS A 143 22.90 6.57 11.41
N GLN A 144 23.43 7.70 11.88
CA GLN A 144 22.71 8.99 11.90
C GLN A 144 22.46 9.50 10.48
N ASN A 145 23.47 9.44 9.61
CA ASN A 145 23.34 9.85 8.20
C ASN A 145 22.35 8.96 7.45
N LYS A 146 22.39 7.64 7.66
CA LYS A 146 21.40 6.70 7.11
C LYS A 146 19.98 7.08 7.53
N PHE A 147 19.78 7.35 8.83
CA PHE A 147 18.49 7.72 9.37
C PHE A 147 17.97 9.04 8.77
N ALA A 148 18.82 10.06 8.71
CA ALA A 148 18.48 11.36 8.14
C ALA A 148 18.16 11.26 6.64
N ALA A 149 18.94 10.47 5.87
CA ALA A 149 18.69 10.22 4.46
C ALA A 149 17.36 9.48 4.22
N CYS A 150 17.07 8.41 4.97
CA CYS A 150 15.80 7.69 4.85
C CYS A 150 14.60 8.59 5.14
N LEU A 151 14.68 9.44 6.18
CA LEU A 151 13.61 10.37 6.54
C LEU A 151 13.44 11.49 5.50
N ALA A 152 14.54 12.10 5.03
CA ALA A 152 14.48 13.12 4.00
C ALA A 152 13.87 12.57 2.72
N MET A 153 14.28 11.37 2.29
CA MET A 153 13.69 10.69 1.14
C MET A 153 12.20 10.38 1.33
N PHE A 154 11.82 9.89 2.51
CA PHE A 154 10.43 9.61 2.83
C PHE A 154 9.56 10.86 2.67
N GLU A 155 10.02 12.00 3.19
CA GLU A 155 9.28 13.26 3.09
C GLU A 155 9.25 13.81 1.66
N LEU A 156 10.35 13.75 0.92
CA LEU A 156 10.39 14.17 -0.49
C LEU A 156 9.40 13.35 -1.34
N LEU A 157 9.33 12.03 -1.13
CA LEU A 157 8.37 11.16 -1.80
C LEU A 157 6.92 11.52 -1.44
N GLN A 158 6.64 11.86 -0.18
CA GLN A 158 5.31 12.31 0.24
C GLN A 158 4.92 13.64 -0.39
N LEU A 159 5.82 14.63 -0.37
CA LEU A 159 5.58 15.95 -0.96
C LEU A 159 5.31 15.84 -2.46
N ARG A 160 6.09 15.01 -3.15
CA ARG A 160 5.88 14.73 -4.57
C ARG A 160 4.48 14.18 -4.82
N ARG A 161 4.08 13.13 -4.11
CA ARG A 161 2.75 12.53 -4.26
C ARG A 161 1.61 13.52 -4.00
N GLN A 162 1.76 14.39 -3.00
CA GLN A 162 0.78 15.45 -2.71
C GLN A 162 0.67 16.45 -3.86
N LYS A 163 1.80 16.90 -4.41
CA LYS A 163 1.80 17.80 -5.56
C LYS A 163 1.12 17.19 -6.76
N VAL A 164 1.39 15.92 -7.03
CA VAL A 164 0.74 15.22 -8.13
C VAL A 164 -0.76 15.08 -7.89
N ALA A 165 -1.18 14.64 -6.70
CA ALA A 165 -2.60 14.51 -6.40
C ALA A 165 -3.38 15.84 -6.54
N ASN A 166 -2.71 16.96 -6.34
CA ASN A 166 -3.29 18.30 -6.47
C ASN A 166 -3.07 18.94 -7.86
N SER A 167 -2.27 18.33 -8.72
CA SER A 167 -1.97 18.84 -10.06
C SER A 167 -3.11 18.48 -11.01
N THR A 168 -3.62 19.47 -11.74
CA THR A 168 -4.55 19.27 -12.85
C THR A 168 -3.83 18.87 -14.15
N ASP A 169 -2.51 19.03 -14.21
CA ASP A 169 -1.71 18.61 -15.36
C ASP A 169 -1.53 17.09 -15.37
N GLU A 170 -2.01 16.45 -16.43
CA GLU A 170 -1.97 14.99 -16.66
C GLU A 170 -0.54 14.44 -16.85
N LYS A 171 0.46 15.30 -17.02
CA LYS A 171 1.85 14.88 -17.28
C LYS A 171 2.64 14.79 -15.98
N TRP A 172 2.78 13.58 -15.47
CA TRP A 172 3.80 13.30 -14.47
C TRP A 172 5.19 13.55 -15.06
N GLY A 173 6.00 14.35 -14.38
CA GLY A 173 7.42 14.51 -14.71
C GLY A 173 8.22 13.20 -14.51
N PRO A 174 9.49 13.14 -14.95
CA PRO A 174 10.34 11.94 -14.86
C PRO A 174 10.45 11.40 -13.42
N ILE A 175 10.79 10.12 -13.24
CA ILE A 175 10.96 9.48 -11.92
C ILE A 175 11.89 10.35 -11.04
N PHE A 176 11.49 10.62 -9.79
CA PHE A 176 12.16 11.58 -8.90
C PHE A 176 13.65 11.25 -8.71
N PHE A 177 13.96 9.98 -8.48
CA PHE A 177 15.34 9.51 -8.34
C PHE A 177 15.98 9.05 -9.67
N GLY A 178 15.29 9.25 -10.80
CA GLY A 178 15.77 9.01 -12.15
C GLY A 178 16.38 7.63 -12.38
N GLN A 179 17.55 7.60 -13.04
CA GLN A 179 18.27 6.35 -13.38
C GLN A 179 18.85 5.62 -12.15
N HIS A 180 18.92 6.26 -10.98
CA HIS A 180 19.54 5.67 -9.78
C HIS A 180 18.53 4.92 -8.89
N VAL A 181 17.25 4.90 -9.24
CA VAL A 181 16.17 4.28 -8.43
C VAL A 181 16.52 2.86 -7.99
N GLY A 182 17.09 2.04 -8.88
CA GLY A 182 17.52 0.67 -8.54
C GLY A 182 18.52 0.63 -7.38
N ALA A 183 19.51 1.54 -7.37
CA ALA A 183 20.50 1.62 -6.30
C ALA A 183 19.89 2.06 -4.97
N TYR A 184 18.89 2.93 -4.99
CA TYR A 184 18.14 3.31 -3.78
C TYR A 184 17.32 2.15 -3.23
N LEU A 185 16.61 1.42 -4.09
CA LEU A 185 15.84 0.23 -3.69
C LEU A 185 16.76 -0.80 -3.03
N ASP A 186 17.93 -1.07 -3.62
CA ASP A 186 18.94 -1.96 -3.06
C ASP A 186 19.49 -1.50 -1.70
N ALA A 187 19.84 -0.21 -1.59
CA ALA A 187 20.39 0.35 -0.36
C ALA A 187 19.36 0.29 0.78
N LEU A 188 18.10 0.64 0.51
CA LEU A 188 17.02 0.57 1.48
C LEU A 188 16.74 -0.88 1.91
N ARG A 189 16.66 -1.83 0.98
CA ARG A 189 16.50 -3.27 1.30
C ARG A 189 17.59 -3.74 2.28
N ARG A 190 18.86 -3.43 1.99
CA ARG A 190 19.99 -3.81 2.85
C ARG A 190 19.92 -3.19 4.25
N ILE A 191 19.43 -1.95 4.38
CA ILE A 191 19.23 -1.32 5.69
C ILE A 191 18.14 -2.04 6.48
N VAL A 192 17.03 -2.41 5.83
CA VAL A 192 15.95 -3.16 6.46
C VAL A 192 16.42 -4.54 6.91
N GLU A 193 17.09 -5.29 6.02
CA GLU A 193 17.64 -6.62 6.32
C GLU A 193 18.57 -6.60 7.53
N LYS A 194 19.56 -5.71 7.54
CA LYS A 194 20.53 -5.61 8.64
C LYS A 194 19.93 -5.07 9.93
N GLY A 195 18.91 -4.24 9.82
CA GLY A 195 18.29 -3.56 10.96
C GLY A 195 17.07 -4.28 11.53
N THR A 196 16.79 -5.51 11.09
CA THR A 196 15.66 -6.33 11.52
C THR A 196 16.16 -7.58 12.25
N LEU A 197 15.69 -7.77 13.49
CA LEU A 197 16.08 -8.91 14.33
C LEU A 197 14.97 -9.97 14.31
N GLN A 198 15.34 -11.25 14.24
CA GLN A 198 14.42 -12.34 14.53
C GLN A 198 14.12 -12.39 16.03
N ILE A 199 12.87 -12.69 16.38
CA ILE A 199 12.42 -12.81 17.78
C ILE A 199 12.37 -14.31 18.12
N ASP A 200 13.39 -14.79 18.83
CA ASP A 200 13.54 -16.17 19.31
C ASP A 200 13.20 -17.24 18.25
N ASP A 201 12.85 -18.47 18.62
CA ASP A 201 12.48 -19.57 17.70
C ASP A 201 11.17 -19.33 16.92
N SER A 202 10.78 -18.08 16.67
CA SER A 202 9.59 -17.71 15.90
C SER A 202 9.96 -17.06 14.56
N ASP A 203 9.09 -17.22 13.56
CA ASP A 203 9.18 -16.53 12.27
C ASP A 203 8.96 -15.01 12.35
N ARG A 204 8.68 -14.49 13.55
CA ARG A 204 8.40 -13.08 13.78
C ARG A 204 9.68 -12.26 13.77
N VAL A 205 9.57 -11.06 13.20
CA VAL A 205 10.69 -10.11 13.17
C VAL A 205 10.37 -8.81 13.88
N LYS A 206 11.40 -8.13 14.38
CA LYS A 206 11.32 -6.80 14.98
C LYS A 206 12.28 -5.84 14.27
N PRO A 207 11.77 -4.88 13.47
CA PRO A 207 12.61 -3.85 12.88
C PRO A 207 13.06 -2.85 13.95
N SER A 208 14.32 -2.41 13.85
CA SER A 208 14.80 -1.20 14.55
C SER A 208 14.15 0.06 13.97
N ASN A 209 14.26 1.20 14.66
CA ASN A 209 13.71 2.47 14.16
C ASN A 209 14.24 2.84 12.77
N LEU A 210 15.53 2.60 12.51
CA LEU A 210 16.13 2.84 11.19
C LEU A 210 15.56 1.89 10.14
N ALA A 211 15.46 0.60 10.44
CA ALA A 211 14.87 -0.38 9.53
C ALA A 211 13.40 -0.08 9.23
N LEU A 212 12.64 0.38 10.23
CA LEU A 212 11.25 0.76 10.04
C LEU A 212 11.12 1.96 9.09
N VAL A 213 11.90 3.02 9.31
CA VAL A 213 11.87 4.19 8.40
C VAL A 213 12.32 3.76 7.00
N ALA A 214 13.40 2.98 6.88
CA ALA A 214 13.88 2.50 5.59
C ALA A 214 12.84 1.63 4.87
N LEU A 215 12.08 0.79 5.59
CA LEU A 215 11.00 -0.03 5.04
C LEU A 215 9.85 0.85 4.52
N GLU A 216 9.45 1.87 5.27
CA GLU A 216 8.42 2.81 4.83
C GLU A 216 8.88 3.64 3.62
N THR A 217 10.14 4.10 3.61
CA THR A 217 10.75 4.77 2.44
C THR A 217 10.78 3.85 1.22
N LEU A 218 11.13 2.56 1.41
CA LEU A 218 11.12 1.55 0.34
C LEU A 218 9.72 1.37 -0.24
N VAL A 219 8.70 1.22 0.62
CA VAL A 219 7.30 1.06 0.22
C VAL A 219 6.82 2.26 -0.59
N LEU A 220 7.10 3.49 -0.14
CA LEU A 220 6.73 4.71 -0.87
C LEU A 220 7.46 4.84 -2.20
N LEU A 221 8.76 4.53 -2.24
CA LEU A 221 9.58 4.59 -3.45
C LEU A 221 9.08 3.61 -4.51
N CYS A 222 8.80 2.36 -4.13
CA CYS A 222 8.16 1.38 -5.01
C CYS A 222 6.85 1.92 -5.58
N GLY A 223 6.05 2.62 -4.79
CA GLY A 223 4.79 3.17 -5.29
C GLY A 223 4.94 4.42 -6.16
N ASP A 224 6.03 5.17 -6.04
CA ASP A 224 6.35 6.26 -6.97
C ASP A 224 6.72 5.69 -8.35
N VAL A 225 7.52 4.62 -8.39
CA VAL A 225 7.82 3.88 -9.63
C VAL A 225 6.56 3.24 -10.20
N ALA A 226 5.69 2.67 -9.35
CA ALA A 226 4.43 2.08 -9.78
C ALA A 226 3.50 3.12 -10.42
N ALA A 227 3.39 4.31 -9.84
CA ALA A 227 2.57 5.38 -10.40
C ALA A 227 3.09 5.82 -11.78
N GLN A 228 4.40 5.97 -11.90
CA GLN A 228 5.06 6.30 -13.18
C GLN A 228 4.80 5.22 -14.24
N PHE A 229 4.90 3.95 -13.86
CA PHE A 229 4.55 2.84 -14.75
C PHE A 229 3.10 2.95 -15.22
N MET A 230 2.16 3.18 -14.30
CA MET A 230 0.72 3.29 -14.61
C MET A 230 0.41 4.35 -15.66
N LEU A 231 1.14 5.47 -15.64
CA LEU A 231 0.91 6.64 -16.49
C LEU A 231 1.70 6.63 -17.79
N SER A 232 2.65 5.71 -17.90
CA SER A 232 3.39 5.50 -19.14
C SER A 232 2.45 5.00 -20.24
N ASP A 233 2.73 5.37 -21.49
CA ASP A 233 2.02 4.83 -22.64
C ASP A 233 2.26 3.31 -22.80
N LYS A 234 1.48 2.66 -23.66
CA LYS A 234 1.52 1.20 -23.84
C LYS A 234 2.87 0.68 -24.34
N ASP A 235 3.59 1.44 -25.15
CA ASP A 235 4.85 0.99 -25.74
C ASP A 235 6.00 1.20 -24.75
N THR A 236 5.99 2.30 -24.02
CA THR A 236 6.87 2.55 -22.86
C THR A 236 6.67 1.47 -21.79
N LYS A 237 5.43 1.07 -21.47
CA LYS A 237 5.16 -0.03 -20.53
C LYS A 237 5.80 -1.35 -20.97
N LYS A 238 5.71 -1.72 -22.25
CA LYS A 238 6.34 -2.95 -22.78
C LYS A 238 7.86 -2.89 -22.65
N MET A 239 8.46 -1.73 -22.95
CA MET A 239 9.90 -1.52 -22.75
C MET A 239 10.29 -1.63 -21.27
N LEU A 240 9.55 -0.99 -20.36
CA LEU A 240 9.82 -1.02 -18.92
C LEU A 240 9.68 -2.42 -18.32
N VAL A 241 8.71 -3.23 -18.77
CA VAL A 241 8.58 -4.65 -18.36
C VAL A 241 9.80 -5.47 -18.80
N SER A 242 10.46 -5.06 -19.88
CA SER A 242 11.69 -5.68 -20.38
C SER A 242 12.95 -5.08 -19.72
N ASP A 243 12.81 -4.00 -18.96
CA ASP A 243 13.87 -3.37 -18.18
C ASP A 243 14.01 -4.06 -16.80
N SER A 244 15.24 -4.12 -16.33
CA SER A 244 15.60 -4.49 -14.97
C SER A 244 14.87 -3.70 -13.88
N LEU A 245 14.47 -2.44 -14.14
CA LEU A 245 13.86 -1.58 -13.12
C LEU A 245 12.54 -2.13 -12.58
N VAL A 246 11.63 -2.59 -13.44
CA VAL A 246 10.33 -3.15 -13.02
C VAL A 246 10.55 -4.43 -12.22
N ARG A 247 11.51 -5.26 -12.61
CA ARG A 247 11.90 -6.46 -11.86
C ARG A 247 12.44 -6.11 -10.47
N ILE A 248 13.36 -5.15 -10.36
CA ILE A 248 13.91 -4.69 -9.08
C ILE A 248 12.81 -4.11 -8.19
N MET A 249 11.86 -3.37 -8.78
CA MET A 249 10.69 -2.84 -8.08
C MET A 249 9.81 -3.99 -7.53
N VAL A 250 9.43 -4.96 -8.35
CA VAL A 250 8.58 -6.11 -7.93
C VAL A 250 9.28 -6.94 -6.86
N GLU A 251 10.60 -7.17 -6.98
CA GLU A 251 11.38 -7.83 -5.94
C GLU A 251 11.42 -7.03 -4.63
N SER A 252 11.44 -5.70 -4.71
CA SER A 252 11.41 -4.81 -3.55
C SER A 252 10.03 -4.79 -2.89
N MET A 253 8.95 -4.82 -3.68
CA MET A 253 7.58 -5.00 -3.19
C MET A 253 7.43 -6.33 -2.45
N ARG A 254 7.92 -7.42 -3.04
CA ARG A 254 7.92 -8.76 -2.41
C ARG A 254 8.65 -8.73 -1.07
N PHE A 255 9.84 -8.15 -1.04
CA PHE A 255 10.63 -8.00 0.18
C PHE A 255 9.86 -7.22 1.26
N ALA A 256 9.26 -6.09 0.89
CA ALA A 256 8.49 -5.27 1.82
C ALA A 256 7.26 -6.00 2.37
N VAL A 257 6.52 -6.72 1.53
CA VAL A 257 5.36 -7.52 1.95
C VAL A 257 5.77 -8.59 2.97
N VAL A 258 6.85 -9.33 2.69
CA VAL A 258 7.35 -10.36 3.61
C VAL A 258 7.81 -9.75 4.94
N ALA A 259 8.55 -8.63 4.90
CA ALA A 259 9.01 -7.94 6.10
C ALA A 259 7.83 -7.45 6.96
N LEU A 260 6.82 -6.82 6.34
CA LEU A 260 5.61 -6.36 7.02
C LEU A 260 4.80 -7.53 7.59
N TYR A 261 4.64 -8.62 6.84
CA TYR A 261 3.91 -9.80 7.27
C TYR A 261 4.58 -10.44 8.49
N LYS A 262 5.89 -10.68 8.42
CA LYS A 262 6.67 -11.24 9.55
C LYS A 262 6.68 -10.33 10.76
N TRP A 263 6.68 -9.00 10.57
CA TRP A 263 6.65 -8.06 11.70
C TRP A 263 5.31 -8.10 12.45
N HIS A 264 4.21 -8.18 11.70
CA HIS A 264 2.86 -8.22 12.23
C HIS A 264 2.31 -9.63 12.44
N LEU A 265 3.16 -10.66 12.28
CA LEU A 265 2.80 -12.05 12.48
C LEU A 265 2.19 -12.25 13.88
N HIS A 266 1.04 -12.93 13.93
CA HIS A 266 0.24 -13.17 15.13
C HIS A 266 -0.28 -11.94 15.89
N SER A 267 -0.14 -10.73 15.35
CA SER A 267 -0.69 -9.54 15.99
C SER A 267 -2.23 -9.55 15.89
N PRO A 268 -2.98 -9.68 17.01
CA PRO A 268 -4.44 -9.70 16.97
C PRO A 268 -5.02 -8.36 16.51
N ARG A 269 -4.24 -7.28 16.65
CA ARG A 269 -4.62 -5.93 16.18
C ARG A 269 -4.39 -5.73 14.68
N ARG A 270 -3.63 -6.62 14.03
CA ARG A 270 -3.18 -6.48 12.64
C ARG A 270 -3.64 -7.65 11.74
N GLN A 271 -4.73 -8.32 12.12
CA GLN A 271 -5.19 -9.54 11.44
C GLN A 271 -5.60 -9.29 9.99
N PHE A 272 -6.36 -8.22 9.73
CA PHE A 272 -6.78 -7.86 8.37
C PHE A 272 -5.59 -7.50 7.48
N LEU A 273 -4.61 -6.78 8.02
CA LEU A 273 -3.35 -6.52 7.33
C LEU A 273 -2.62 -7.84 7.01
N GLY A 274 -2.55 -8.76 7.96
CA GLY A 274 -1.93 -10.08 7.76
C GLY A 274 -2.56 -10.85 6.59
N TYR A 275 -3.88 -10.92 6.53
CA TYR A 275 -4.60 -11.58 5.43
C TYR A 275 -4.35 -10.90 4.08
N ALA A 276 -4.40 -9.57 4.05
CA ALA A 276 -4.15 -8.80 2.83
C ALA A 276 -2.73 -8.97 2.31
N LEU A 277 -1.73 -8.97 3.20
CA LEU A 277 -0.32 -9.17 2.85
C LEU A 277 -0.06 -10.58 2.33
N GLN A 278 -0.69 -11.61 2.91
CA GLN A 278 -0.54 -12.99 2.45
C GLN A 278 -1.06 -13.16 1.01
N GLN A 279 -2.23 -12.61 0.71
CA GLN A 279 -2.79 -12.68 -0.65
C GLN A 279 -1.99 -11.79 -1.63
N LEU A 280 -1.55 -10.60 -1.19
CA LEU A 280 -0.68 -9.74 -2.00
C LEU A 280 0.65 -10.43 -2.33
N GLN A 281 1.23 -11.16 -1.38
CA GLN A 281 2.46 -11.92 -1.60
C GLN A 281 2.29 -12.93 -2.72
N ALA A 282 1.21 -13.71 -2.72
CA ALA A 282 0.92 -14.67 -3.79
C ALA A 282 0.83 -13.99 -5.17
N TYR A 283 0.18 -12.82 -5.22
CA TYR A 283 0.07 -12.04 -6.46
C TYR A 283 1.41 -11.46 -6.92
N VAL A 284 2.22 -10.91 -6.01
CA VAL A 284 3.56 -10.40 -6.32
C VAL A 284 4.50 -11.52 -6.78
N ASP A 285 4.43 -12.70 -6.16
CA ASP A 285 5.20 -13.86 -6.56
C ASP A 285 4.83 -14.32 -7.97
N MET A 286 3.54 -14.30 -8.32
CA MET A 286 3.07 -14.55 -9.69
C MET A 286 3.63 -13.50 -10.68
N CYS A 287 3.50 -12.20 -10.38
CA CYS A 287 4.05 -11.15 -11.24
C CYS A 287 5.57 -11.30 -11.45
N LYS A 288 6.30 -11.68 -10.39
CA LYS A 288 7.75 -11.94 -10.49
C LYS A 288 8.06 -13.09 -11.44
N MET A 289 7.27 -14.16 -11.42
CA MET A 289 7.43 -15.31 -12.31
C MET A 289 7.12 -14.98 -13.77
N LEU A 290 6.23 -14.02 -14.03
CA LEU A 290 5.89 -13.56 -15.37
C LEU A 290 6.93 -12.62 -15.99
N LEU A 291 7.71 -11.92 -15.15
CA LEU A 291 8.72 -10.99 -15.64
C LEU A 291 9.91 -11.75 -16.24
N PRO A 292 10.37 -11.39 -17.45
CA PRO A 292 11.47 -12.09 -18.11
C PRO A 292 12.74 -12.02 -17.27
N THR A 293 13.40 -13.17 -17.11
CA THR A 293 14.76 -13.18 -16.57
C THR A 293 15.74 -12.89 -17.72
N ASN A 294 16.83 -12.17 -17.43
CA ASN A 294 17.86 -11.82 -18.43
C ASN A 294 18.45 -13.04 -19.17
N CYS A 295 18.16 -14.27 -18.75
CA CYS A 295 18.60 -15.53 -19.36
C CYS A 295 17.70 -16.08 -20.48
N GLU A 296 16.45 -15.62 -20.65
CA GLU A 296 15.51 -16.22 -21.64
C GLU A 296 15.57 -15.59 -23.04
N LEU A 297 16.36 -14.54 -23.24
CA LEU A 297 16.56 -13.92 -24.56
C LEU A 297 17.41 -14.79 -25.51
N ALA A 298 17.96 -15.92 -25.04
CA ALA A 298 18.63 -16.91 -25.87
C ALA A 298 17.62 -17.94 -26.44
N GLY A 299 16.79 -17.51 -27.40
CA GLY A 299 16.21 -18.39 -28.42
C GLY A 299 14.86 -19.09 -28.14
N GLY A 300 14.23 -18.90 -26.99
CA GLY A 300 12.88 -19.43 -26.73
C GLY A 300 11.78 -18.41 -27.07
N ARG A 301 10.69 -18.83 -27.74
CA ARG A 301 9.47 -18.00 -27.81
C ARG A 301 8.97 -17.77 -26.37
N PRO A 302 8.67 -16.53 -25.95
CA PRO A 302 8.07 -16.29 -24.65
C PRO A 302 6.72 -17.04 -24.58
N THR A 303 6.55 -17.85 -23.55
CA THR A 303 5.35 -18.66 -23.30
C THR A 303 4.12 -17.79 -22.98
N VAL A 304 4.33 -16.54 -22.55
CA VAL A 304 3.29 -15.57 -22.20
C VAL A 304 3.42 -14.30 -23.04
N PRO A 305 2.33 -13.77 -23.63
CA PRO A 305 2.37 -12.50 -24.35
C PRO A 305 2.76 -11.33 -23.44
N VAL A 306 3.67 -10.47 -23.89
CA VAL A 306 4.10 -9.26 -23.15
C VAL A 306 2.92 -8.38 -22.74
N SER A 307 1.87 -8.31 -23.57
CA SER A 307 0.62 -7.59 -23.24
C SER A 307 -0.09 -8.12 -22.00
N SER A 308 -0.04 -9.44 -21.77
CA SER A 308 -0.59 -10.07 -20.57
C SER A 308 0.25 -9.72 -19.34
N VAL A 309 1.58 -9.73 -19.46
CA VAL A 309 2.49 -9.35 -18.37
C VAL A 309 2.27 -7.89 -17.96
N VAL A 310 2.13 -6.99 -18.94
CA VAL A 310 1.81 -5.57 -18.69
C VAL A 310 0.50 -5.42 -17.92
N ALA A 311 -0.55 -6.18 -18.29
CA ALA A 311 -1.84 -6.09 -17.60
C ALA A 311 -1.76 -6.53 -16.13
N GLU A 312 -1.00 -7.59 -15.82
CA GLU A 312 -0.81 -8.04 -14.43
C GLU A 312 0.04 -7.05 -13.63
N VAL A 313 1.12 -6.53 -14.22
CA VAL A 313 1.96 -5.52 -13.57
C VAL A 313 1.20 -4.21 -13.38
N ASP A 314 0.31 -3.83 -14.31
CA ASP A 314 -0.57 -2.66 -14.15
C ASP A 314 -1.46 -2.79 -12.90
N VAL A 315 -2.10 -3.94 -12.69
CA VAL A 315 -2.92 -4.16 -11.50
C VAL A 315 -2.08 -4.13 -10.22
N LEU A 316 -0.89 -4.73 -10.24
CA LEU A 316 0.04 -4.66 -9.10
C LEU A 316 0.46 -3.21 -8.80
N CYS A 317 0.82 -2.45 -9.84
CA CYS A 317 1.24 -1.06 -9.73
C CYS A 317 0.11 -0.17 -9.21
N TRP A 318 -1.11 -0.32 -9.74
CA TRP A 318 -2.30 0.35 -9.23
C TRP A 318 -2.51 0.04 -7.74
N HIS A 319 -2.49 -1.24 -7.37
CA HIS A 319 -2.69 -1.66 -6.00
C HIS A 319 -1.65 -1.06 -5.06
N TRP A 320 -0.38 -1.08 -5.46
CA TRP A 320 0.72 -0.57 -4.67
C TRP A 320 0.70 0.95 -4.54
N GLU A 321 0.38 1.67 -5.62
CA GLU A 321 0.26 3.13 -5.62
C GLU A 321 -0.72 3.59 -4.54
N VAL A 322 -1.90 2.95 -4.50
CA VAL A 322 -3.02 3.30 -3.63
C VAL A 322 -2.82 2.80 -2.19
N THR A 323 -2.13 1.67 -1.98
CA THR A 323 -1.92 1.09 -0.63
C THR A 323 -0.62 1.54 0.05
N ALA A 324 0.42 1.92 -0.69
CA ALA A 324 1.71 2.30 -0.12
C ALA A 324 1.61 3.38 0.97
N PRO A 325 0.81 4.47 0.81
CA PRO A 325 0.61 5.43 1.89
C PRO A 325 -0.03 4.81 3.14
N LEU A 326 -0.97 3.87 3.00
CA LEU A 326 -1.63 3.22 4.13
C LEU A 326 -0.69 2.30 4.93
N LEU A 327 0.22 1.63 4.22
CA LEU A 327 1.23 0.75 4.81
C LEU A 327 2.31 1.52 5.60
N CYS A 328 2.44 2.82 5.34
CA CYS A 328 3.42 3.68 6.01
C CYS A 328 2.78 4.39 7.21
N THR A 329 3.24 4.08 8.41
CA THR A 329 2.63 4.61 9.66
C THR A 329 2.79 6.11 9.81
N ARG A 330 3.81 6.68 9.16
CA ARG A 330 4.17 8.11 9.16
C ARG A 330 3.59 8.90 7.99
N SER A 331 2.87 8.26 7.08
CA SER A 331 2.31 8.99 5.93
C SER A 331 1.20 9.92 6.39
N LYS A 332 1.09 11.06 5.73
CA LYS A 332 -0.03 11.99 5.95
C LYS A 332 -1.38 11.29 5.79
N VAL A 333 -1.52 10.40 4.81
CA VAL A 333 -2.76 9.63 4.58
C VAL A 333 -3.08 8.72 5.78
N SER A 334 -2.10 7.99 6.31
CA SER A 334 -2.29 7.11 7.48
C SER A 334 -2.65 7.89 8.74
N LEU A 335 -2.07 9.08 8.90
CA LEU A 335 -2.38 10.01 9.99
C LEU A 335 -3.78 10.60 9.85
N ASP A 336 -4.08 11.16 8.68
CA ASP A 336 -5.38 11.77 8.39
C ASP A 336 -6.51 10.75 8.57
N ILE A 337 -6.34 9.48 8.20
CA ILE A 337 -7.36 8.43 8.43
C ILE A 337 -7.59 8.17 9.92
N LYS A 338 -6.55 8.25 10.74
CA LYS A 338 -6.67 8.05 12.20
C LYS A 338 -7.32 9.25 12.89
N GLU A 339 -7.10 10.46 12.37
CA GLU A 339 -7.53 11.72 12.98
C GLU A 339 -8.88 12.23 12.43
N ASN A 340 -9.12 12.10 11.11
CA ASN A 340 -10.28 12.63 10.40
C ASN A 340 -11.31 11.54 10.10
N ARG A 341 -12.23 11.31 11.07
CA ARG A 341 -13.47 10.53 10.92
C ARG A 341 -13.31 9.24 10.08
N PRO A 342 -12.64 8.20 10.60
CA PRO A 342 -12.33 6.96 9.87
C PRO A 342 -13.54 6.26 9.23
N HIS A 343 -14.73 6.44 9.81
CA HIS A 343 -15.98 5.89 9.29
C HIS A 343 -16.40 6.51 7.95
N GLU A 344 -16.20 7.82 7.74
CA GLU A 344 -16.58 8.49 6.50
C GLU A 344 -15.71 8.04 5.32
N VAL A 345 -14.42 7.83 5.59
CA VAL A 345 -13.46 7.32 4.59
C VAL A 345 -13.83 5.90 4.18
N LEU A 346 -14.03 5.00 5.16
CA LEU A 346 -14.43 3.62 4.88
C LEU A 346 -15.77 3.56 4.15
N ALA A 347 -16.78 4.32 4.60
CA ALA A 347 -18.10 4.35 3.98
C ALA A 347 -18.06 4.77 2.51
N ARG A 348 -17.29 5.81 2.21
CA ARG A 348 -17.11 6.33 0.85
C ARG A 348 -16.50 5.29 -0.09
N ILE A 349 -15.48 4.58 0.39
CA ILE A 349 -14.77 3.57 -0.41
C ILE A 349 -15.63 2.33 -0.62
N VAL A 350 -16.31 1.85 0.42
CA VAL A 350 -17.24 0.72 0.31
C VAL A 350 -18.32 1.04 -0.73
N ARG A 351 -18.94 2.22 -0.66
CA ARG A 351 -19.97 2.66 -1.63
C ARG A 351 -19.43 2.68 -3.06
N LYS A 352 -18.28 3.33 -3.27
CA LYS A 352 -17.65 3.45 -4.59
C LYS A 352 -17.40 2.08 -5.25
N TRP A 353 -16.94 1.10 -4.49
CA TRP A 353 -16.55 -0.19 -5.05
C TRP A 353 -17.67 -1.23 -5.05
N SER A 354 -18.65 -1.12 -4.14
CA SER A 354 -19.86 -1.92 -4.22
C SER A 354 -20.66 -1.63 -5.49
N GLU A 355 -20.72 -0.36 -5.91
CA GLU A 355 -21.36 0.06 -7.16
C GLU A 355 -20.61 -0.47 -8.39
N SER A 356 -19.26 -0.41 -8.38
CA SER A 356 -18.42 -0.89 -9.47
C SER A 356 -18.61 -2.38 -9.79
N ILE A 357 -18.87 -3.23 -8.78
CA ILE A 357 -19.15 -4.65 -8.99
C ILE A 357 -20.58 -4.88 -9.53
N GLN A 358 -21.53 -4.00 -9.19
CA GLN A 358 -22.90 -4.10 -9.69
C GLN A 358 -23.00 -3.71 -11.18
N SER A 359 -22.27 -2.68 -11.62
CA SER A 359 -22.21 -2.27 -13.03
C SER A 359 -21.45 -3.26 -13.93
N GLY A 360 -20.55 -4.08 -13.36
CA GLY A 360 -19.81 -5.11 -14.10
C GLY A 360 -20.68 -6.23 -14.69
N ARG A 361 -21.95 -6.35 -14.28
CA ARG A 361 -22.94 -7.25 -14.91
C ARG A 361 -23.37 -6.80 -16.31
N GLN A 362 -23.06 -5.57 -16.75
CA GLN A 362 -23.43 -5.03 -18.07
C GLN A 362 -22.36 -5.21 -19.17
N GLY A 363 -21.42 -6.15 -19.02
CA GLY A 363 -20.59 -6.60 -20.15
C GLY A 363 -19.26 -5.89 -20.36
N ASN A 364 -18.84 -4.98 -19.48
CA ASN A 364 -17.46 -4.49 -19.45
C ASN A 364 -16.60 -5.44 -18.60
N VAL A 365 -15.77 -6.25 -19.26
CA VAL A 365 -14.83 -7.20 -18.66
C VAL A 365 -13.93 -6.46 -17.66
N THR A 366 -14.30 -6.51 -16.38
CA THR A 366 -13.51 -5.95 -15.30
C THR A 366 -12.48 -7.02 -14.95
N ASN A 367 -11.18 -6.74 -15.09
CA ASN A 367 -10.12 -7.68 -14.74
C ASN A 367 -10.34 -8.17 -13.29
N PRO A 368 -10.53 -9.48 -13.03
CA PRO A 368 -10.77 -10.02 -11.68
C PRO A 368 -9.72 -9.59 -10.66
N ASN A 369 -8.46 -9.46 -11.09
CA ASN A 369 -7.36 -9.05 -10.22
C ASN A 369 -7.53 -7.63 -9.67
N MET A 370 -8.26 -6.76 -10.38
CA MET A 370 -8.63 -5.43 -9.88
C MET A 370 -9.60 -5.53 -8.70
N ILE A 371 -10.57 -6.44 -8.75
CA ILE A 371 -11.50 -6.68 -7.63
C ILE A 371 -10.74 -7.23 -6.43
N TYR A 372 -9.82 -8.16 -6.63
CA TYR A 372 -8.98 -8.68 -5.53
C TYR A 372 -8.09 -7.58 -4.93
N ALA A 373 -7.58 -6.67 -5.75
CA ALA A 373 -6.84 -5.50 -5.29
C ALA A 373 -7.69 -4.55 -4.43
N GLN A 374 -8.97 -4.38 -4.76
CA GLN A 374 -9.93 -3.60 -3.97
C GLN A 374 -10.25 -4.29 -2.63
N LEU A 375 -10.47 -5.62 -2.63
CA LEU A 375 -10.66 -6.41 -1.40
C LEU A 375 -9.49 -6.23 -0.44
N ARG A 376 -8.26 -6.39 -0.93
CA ARG A 376 -7.03 -6.15 -0.16
C ARG A 376 -6.96 -4.73 0.40
N TYR A 377 -7.29 -3.73 -0.41
CA TYR A 377 -7.25 -2.34 0.04
C TYR A 377 -8.20 -2.08 1.21
N ILE A 378 -9.45 -2.58 1.14
CA ILE A 378 -10.41 -2.45 2.25
C ILE A 378 -9.83 -3.07 3.53
N CYS A 379 -9.17 -4.22 3.43
CA CYS A 379 -8.53 -4.87 4.57
C CYS A 379 -7.42 -4.01 5.19
N ILE A 380 -6.54 -3.46 4.37
CA ILE A 380 -5.45 -2.57 4.81
C ILE A 380 -6.03 -1.29 5.45
N LEU A 381 -7.13 -0.76 4.91
CA LEU A 381 -7.81 0.40 5.47
C LEU A 381 -8.46 0.09 6.82
N MET A 382 -9.21 -1.01 6.93
CA MET A 382 -9.80 -1.45 8.21
C MET A 382 -8.71 -1.60 9.29
N ASP A 383 -7.56 -2.14 8.92
CA ASP A 383 -6.42 -2.27 9.81
C ASP A 383 -5.82 -0.91 10.21
N SER A 384 -5.72 0.02 9.25
CA SER A 384 -5.24 1.39 9.46
C SER A 384 -6.13 2.19 10.43
N ILE A 385 -7.45 1.97 10.38
CA ILE A 385 -8.43 2.56 11.30
C ILE A 385 -8.22 2.03 12.73
N GLY A 386 -7.80 0.77 12.86
CA GLY A 386 -7.44 0.12 14.13
C GLY A 386 -7.96 -1.30 14.29
N GLY A 387 -8.21 -2.00 13.18
CA GLY A 387 -8.68 -3.37 13.18
C GLY A 387 -10.10 -3.50 13.69
N ILE A 388 -10.49 -4.72 14.06
CA ILE A 388 -11.89 -5.08 14.34
C ILE A 388 -12.56 -4.20 15.42
N ILE A 389 -11.80 -3.80 16.44
CA ILE A 389 -12.31 -3.03 17.59
C ILE A 389 -12.69 -1.60 17.21
N ARG A 390 -11.92 -0.95 16.33
CA ARG A 390 -12.25 0.41 15.88
C ARG A 390 -13.19 0.40 14.68
N CYS A 391 -13.12 -0.65 13.86
CA CYS A 391 -14.08 -0.84 12.78
C CYS A 391 -15.50 -1.02 13.32
N SER A 392 -15.73 -1.67 14.46
CA SER A 392 -17.09 -1.81 15.02
C SER A 392 -17.77 -0.47 15.25
N LYS A 393 -17.07 0.46 15.89
CA LYS A 393 -17.53 1.85 16.07
C LYS A 393 -17.72 2.57 14.73
N ALA A 394 -16.89 2.29 13.74
CA ALA A 394 -17.04 2.89 12.41
C ALA A 394 -18.30 2.38 11.70
N PHE A 395 -18.62 1.09 11.85
CA PHE A 395 -19.82 0.47 11.28
C PHE A 395 -21.10 0.90 11.99
N GLU A 396 -21.07 1.30 13.27
CA GLU A 396 -22.22 1.91 13.94
C GLU A 396 -22.76 3.12 13.16
N GLY A 397 -21.87 3.93 12.55
CA GLY A 397 -22.25 5.06 11.70
C GLY A 397 -22.71 4.70 10.28
N PHE A 398 -22.71 3.42 9.90
CA PHE A 398 -23.18 2.98 8.58
C PHE A 398 -24.69 2.75 8.59
N SER A 399 -25.35 3.07 7.47
CA SER A 399 -26.71 2.59 7.21
C SER A 399 -26.72 1.06 7.09
N VAL A 400 -27.87 0.45 7.35
CA VAL A 400 -28.08 -1.00 7.19
C VAL A 400 -27.65 -1.45 5.79
N GLU A 401 -28.12 -0.72 4.78
CA GLU A 401 -27.77 -0.94 3.39
C GLU A 401 -26.25 -0.96 3.15
N LEU A 402 -25.49 -0.04 3.74
CA LEU A 402 -24.04 0.02 3.53
C LEU A 402 -23.28 -1.14 4.23
N ARG A 403 -23.78 -1.62 5.38
CA ARG A 403 -23.24 -2.80 6.05
C ARG A 403 -23.49 -4.07 5.24
N THR A 404 -24.68 -4.18 4.65
CA THR A 404 -25.02 -5.25 3.71
C THR A 404 -24.12 -5.19 2.47
N HIS A 405 -23.97 -4.02 1.84
CA HIS A 405 -23.06 -3.83 0.70
C HIS A 405 -21.61 -4.26 1.02
N PHE A 406 -21.12 -3.96 2.22
CA PHE A 406 -19.80 -4.39 2.67
C PHE A 406 -19.67 -5.93 2.69
N LEU A 407 -20.63 -6.64 3.28
CA LEU A 407 -20.59 -8.12 3.34
C LEU A 407 -20.69 -8.74 1.96
N PHE A 408 -21.65 -8.29 1.16
CA PHE A 408 -21.87 -8.82 -0.19
C PHE A 408 -20.73 -8.47 -1.15
N PHE A 409 -19.97 -7.41 -0.90
CA PHE A 409 -18.73 -7.11 -1.63
C PHE A 409 -17.71 -8.26 -1.48
N PHE A 410 -17.53 -8.77 -0.26
CA PHE A 410 -16.65 -9.92 0.00
C PHE A 410 -17.22 -11.21 -0.60
N VAL A 411 -18.50 -11.51 -0.42
CA VAL A 411 -19.13 -12.71 -1.00
C VAL A 411 -18.96 -12.74 -2.52
N LYS A 412 -19.24 -11.63 -3.22
CA LYS A 412 -19.04 -11.53 -4.68
C LYS A 412 -17.58 -11.68 -5.08
N GLY A 413 -16.65 -11.15 -4.28
CA GLY A 413 -15.21 -11.36 -4.45
C GLY A 413 -14.83 -12.83 -4.40
N MET A 414 -15.41 -13.59 -3.47
CA MET A 414 -15.23 -15.04 -3.38
C MET A 414 -15.88 -15.78 -4.54
N THR A 415 -17.11 -15.44 -4.96
CA THR A 415 -17.73 -16.01 -6.17
C THR A 415 -16.82 -15.90 -7.38
N LEU A 416 -16.23 -14.72 -7.58
CA LEU A 416 -15.31 -14.46 -8.69
C LEU A 416 -14.02 -15.29 -8.56
N ALA A 417 -13.42 -15.32 -7.37
CA ALA A 417 -12.21 -16.10 -7.09
C ALA A 417 -12.41 -17.59 -7.30
N SER A 418 -13.56 -18.12 -6.89
CA SER A 418 -14.00 -19.49 -7.14
C SER A 418 -14.11 -19.80 -8.64
N GLY A 419 -14.75 -18.91 -9.41
CA GLY A 419 -14.85 -19.05 -10.87
C GLY A 419 -13.49 -19.03 -11.59
N CYS A 420 -12.51 -18.32 -11.04
CA CYS A 420 -11.15 -18.22 -11.59
C CYS A 420 -10.15 -19.24 -11.01
N GLY A 421 -10.53 -20.01 -9.99
CA GLY A 421 -9.62 -20.92 -9.28
C GLY A 421 -8.52 -20.24 -8.46
N ASP A 422 -8.74 -19.01 -7.98
CA ASP A 422 -7.77 -18.27 -7.14
C ASP A 422 -7.95 -18.59 -5.65
N ASP A 423 -7.34 -19.69 -5.21
CA ASP A 423 -7.34 -20.15 -3.81
C ASP A 423 -6.90 -19.06 -2.81
N SER A 424 -5.96 -18.18 -3.21
CA SER A 424 -5.43 -17.14 -2.32
C SER A 424 -6.47 -16.06 -2.02
N SER A 425 -7.27 -15.69 -3.02
CA SER A 425 -8.35 -14.71 -2.91
C SER A 425 -9.59 -15.27 -2.21
N ILE A 426 -9.88 -16.57 -2.40
CA ILE A 426 -10.92 -17.26 -1.61
C ILE A 426 -10.52 -17.25 -0.13
N ARG A 427 -9.29 -17.65 0.21
CA ARG A 427 -8.80 -17.67 1.59
C ARG A 427 -8.81 -16.29 2.24
N LEU A 428 -8.42 -15.23 1.51
CA LEU A 428 -8.53 -13.85 1.98
C LEU A 428 -9.98 -13.54 2.42
N THR A 429 -10.94 -13.82 1.54
CA THR A 429 -12.35 -13.52 1.79
C THR A 429 -12.89 -14.33 2.98
N LEU A 430 -12.61 -15.63 3.01
CA LEU A 430 -13.00 -16.52 4.10
C LEU A 430 -12.49 -16.04 5.46
N ASN A 431 -11.21 -15.67 5.54
CA ASN A 431 -10.62 -15.19 6.79
C ASN A 431 -11.28 -13.91 7.29
N ILE A 432 -11.67 -13.01 6.39
CA ILE A 432 -12.36 -11.77 6.73
C ILE A 432 -13.78 -12.06 7.20
N LEU A 433 -14.55 -12.85 6.43
CA LEU A 433 -15.91 -13.22 6.79
C LEU A 433 -15.93 -13.96 8.13
N ARG A 434 -14.99 -14.87 8.37
CA ARG A 434 -14.84 -15.55 9.66
C ARG A 434 -14.53 -14.56 10.78
N ALA A 435 -13.58 -13.65 10.58
CA ALA A 435 -13.23 -12.66 11.61
C ALA A 435 -14.39 -11.71 11.94
N VAL A 436 -15.24 -11.41 10.97
CA VAL A 436 -16.32 -10.44 11.07
C VAL A 436 -17.65 -11.05 11.56
N LEU A 437 -18.00 -12.26 11.11
CA LEU A 437 -19.33 -12.84 11.32
C LEU A 437 -19.39 -13.85 12.47
N VAL A 438 -18.32 -14.63 12.69
CA VAL A 438 -18.33 -15.73 13.67
C VAL A 438 -18.30 -15.26 15.12
N PRO A 439 -17.51 -14.23 15.51
CA PRO A 439 -17.63 -13.65 16.84
C PRO A 439 -18.99 -12.93 16.96
N SER A 440 -19.94 -13.52 17.70
CA SER A 440 -21.30 -12.99 17.89
C SER A 440 -21.33 -11.56 18.44
N ASP A 441 -20.32 -11.18 19.20
CA ASP A 441 -20.35 -9.95 20.02
C ASP A 441 -19.56 -8.78 19.43
N ARG A 442 -18.87 -8.96 18.30
CA ARG A 442 -17.89 -7.96 17.83
C ARG A 442 -18.39 -7.04 16.73
N LEU A 443 -19.26 -7.52 15.84
CA LEU A 443 -19.75 -6.75 14.68
C LEU A 443 -21.19 -7.17 14.33
N ASN A 444 -22.18 -6.36 14.74
CA ASN A 444 -23.58 -6.50 14.31
C ASN A 444 -23.78 -5.82 12.95
N LEU A 445 -23.32 -6.50 11.89
CA LEU A 445 -23.42 -5.96 10.52
C LEU A 445 -24.79 -6.18 9.88
N LEU A 446 -25.49 -7.24 10.25
CA LEU A 446 -26.85 -7.55 9.80
C LEU A 446 -27.81 -7.34 10.97
N ASN A 447 -28.95 -6.72 10.70
CA ASN A 447 -29.90 -6.31 11.72
C ASN A 447 -31.13 -7.22 11.78
N SER A 448 -31.32 -8.08 10.78
CA SER A 448 -32.40 -9.06 10.75
C SER A 448 -31.88 -10.48 10.55
N ARG A 449 -32.62 -11.44 11.10
CA ARG A 449 -32.33 -12.87 10.91
C ARG A 449 -32.53 -13.31 9.46
N ASP A 450 -33.42 -12.64 8.73
CA ASP A 450 -33.71 -12.90 7.32
C ASP A 450 -32.53 -12.49 6.43
N GLU A 451 -31.85 -11.38 6.74
CA GLU A 451 -30.60 -11.00 6.06
C GLU A 451 -29.47 -12.02 6.31
N GLU A 452 -29.38 -12.54 7.55
CA GLU A 452 -28.40 -13.60 7.88
C GLU A 452 -28.72 -14.93 7.14
N GLN A 453 -30.01 -15.27 6.96
CA GLN A 453 -30.41 -16.40 6.12
C GLN A 453 -30.07 -16.17 4.66
N GLN A 454 -30.39 -15.00 4.10
CA GLN A 454 -30.08 -14.69 2.70
C GLN A 454 -28.58 -14.80 2.42
N LEU A 455 -27.74 -14.32 3.35
CA LEU A 455 -26.28 -14.48 3.27
C LEU A 455 -25.89 -15.96 3.27
N LEU A 456 -26.49 -16.78 4.14
CA LEU A 456 -26.26 -18.22 4.17
C LEU A 456 -26.65 -18.89 2.84
N SER A 457 -27.80 -18.56 2.27
CA SER A 457 -28.25 -19.12 1.00
C SER A 457 -27.26 -18.80 -0.13
N GLU A 458 -26.73 -17.57 -0.17
CA GLU A 458 -25.72 -17.20 -1.14
C GLU A 458 -24.41 -17.98 -0.94
N LEU A 459 -23.93 -18.11 0.29
CA LEU A 459 -22.72 -18.88 0.60
C LEU A 459 -22.86 -20.37 0.22
N LEU A 460 -24.02 -20.97 0.49
CA LEU A 460 -24.32 -22.36 0.10
C LEU A 460 -24.34 -22.53 -1.42
N ARG A 461 -24.91 -21.58 -2.16
CA ARG A 461 -24.87 -21.58 -3.63
C ARG A 461 -23.42 -21.57 -4.16
N GLU A 462 -22.54 -20.81 -3.52
CA GLU A 462 -21.11 -20.77 -3.89
C GLU A 462 -20.39 -22.09 -3.60
N ILE A 463 -20.68 -22.76 -2.48
CA ILE A 463 -20.15 -24.12 -2.22
C ILE A 463 -20.57 -25.07 -3.34
N GLY A 464 -21.83 -25.01 -3.77
CA GLY A 464 -22.32 -25.79 -4.91
C GLY A 464 -21.53 -25.52 -6.19
N SER A 465 -21.31 -24.25 -6.51
CA SER A 465 -20.54 -23.84 -7.71
C SER A 465 -19.09 -24.32 -7.66
N ILE A 466 -18.39 -24.14 -6.53
CA ILE A 466 -17.01 -24.61 -6.33
C ILE A 466 -16.92 -26.13 -6.48
N SER A 467 -17.88 -26.86 -5.89
CA SER A 467 -17.96 -28.32 -5.97
C SER A 467 -18.14 -28.81 -7.41
N THR A 468 -18.91 -28.08 -8.25
CA THR A 468 -19.07 -28.42 -9.67
C THR A 468 -17.83 -28.14 -10.51
N LEU A 469 -17.09 -27.06 -10.20
CA LEU A 469 -15.85 -26.70 -10.90
C LEU A 469 -14.69 -27.67 -10.57
N LEU A 470 -14.56 -28.08 -9.30
CA LEU A 470 -13.53 -29.02 -8.86
C LEU A 470 -13.77 -30.45 -9.37
N LYS A 471 -15.00 -30.82 -9.75
CA LYS A 471 -15.28 -32.09 -10.46
C LYS A 471 -14.63 -32.15 -11.86
N ARG A 472 -14.28 -31.01 -12.47
CA ARG A 472 -13.60 -30.95 -13.79
C ARG A 472 -12.08 -31.04 -13.72
N GLY A 473 -11.47 -30.94 -12.53
CA GLY A 473 -10.03 -31.08 -12.34
C GLY A 473 -9.74 -31.75 -11.00
N HIS A 474 -9.25 -32.98 -11.02
CA HIS A 474 -8.96 -33.77 -9.82
C HIS A 474 -8.07 -33.03 -8.81
N LYS A 475 -8.70 -32.45 -7.78
CA LYS A 475 -8.25 -32.31 -6.38
C LYS A 475 -9.30 -31.51 -5.60
N THR A 476 -9.80 -32.04 -4.49
CA THR A 476 -10.49 -31.22 -3.49
C THR A 476 -9.48 -30.20 -2.95
N SER A 477 -9.71 -28.91 -3.18
CA SER A 477 -8.82 -27.88 -2.64
C SER A 477 -9.08 -27.76 -1.13
N GLN A 478 -8.01 -27.62 -0.34
CA GLN A 478 -8.09 -27.33 1.11
C GLN A 478 -9.06 -26.16 1.40
N THR A 479 -9.15 -25.22 0.46
CA THR A 479 -10.03 -24.06 0.48
C THR A 479 -11.52 -24.41 0.48
N GLN A 480 -11.93 -25.45 -0.26
CA GLN A 480 -13.32 -25.92 -0.24
C GLN A 480 -13.70 -26.42 1.16
N THR A 481 -12.85 -27.24 1.76
CA THR A 481 -13.06 -27.75 3.12
C THR A 481 -13.08 -26.62 4.15
N GLU A 482 -12.23 -25.60 4.01
CA GLU A 482 -12.24 -24.41 4.87
C GLU A 482 -13.55 -23.60 4.77
N LEU A 483 -14.13 -23.48 3.57
CA LEU A 483 -15.43 -22.84 3.33
C LEU A 483 -16.58 -23.66 3.94
N GLU A 484 -16.58 -24.98 3.76
CA GLU A 484 -17.57 -25.88 4.37
C GLU A 484 -17.57 -25.76 5.90
N PHE A 485 -16.39 -25.76 6.53
CA PHE A 485 -16.27 -25.56 7.97
C PHE A 485 -16.72 -24.16 8.40
N PHE A 486 -16.41 -23.11 7.63
CA PHE A 486 -16.88 -21.77 7.92
C PHE A 486 -18.41 -21.66 7.88
N VAL A 487 -19.07 -22.28 6.91
CA VAL A 487 -20.54 -22.29 6.83
C VAL A 487 -21.15 -23.04 8.02
N ALA A 488 -20.57 -24.17 8.42
CA ALA A 488 -20.99 -24.88 9.63
C ALA A 488 -20.83 -24.00 10.89
N ASP A 489 -19.68 -23.35 11.05
CA ASP A 489 -19.41 -22.42 12.16
C ASP A 489 -20.43 -21.27 12.17
N LEU A 490 -20.78 -20.73 10.99
CA LEU A 490 -21.75 -19.64 10.85
C LEU A 490 -23.15 -20.08 11.28
N ILE A 491 -23.62 -21.25 10.82
CA ILE A 491 -24.93 -21.81 11.19
C ILE A 491 -25.02 -21.97 12.71
N VAL A 492 -23.99 -22.55 13.33
CA VAL A 492 -23.96 -22.80 14.78
C VAL A 492 -23.88 -21.50 15.57
N SER A 493 -22.97 -20.59 15.20
CA SER A 493 -22.76 -19.32 15.92
C SER A 493 -23.97 -18.39 15.86
N ARG A 494 -24.67 -18.35 14.72
CA ARG A 494 -25.84 -17.47 14.49
C ARG A 494 -27.19 -18.18 14.65
N LYS A 495 -27.20 -19.48 14.99
CA LYS A 495 -28.42 -20.30 15.14
C LYS A 495 -29.33 -20.19 13.90
N LEU A 496 -28.74 -20.31 12.72
CA LEU A 496 -29.43 -20.23 11.44
C LEU A 496 -30.19 -21.53 11.15
N TYR A 497 -31.22 -21.46 10.30
CA TYR A 497 -32.01 -22.63 9.94
C TYR A 497 -31.20 -23.60 9.07
N ILE A 498 -31.18 -24.87 9.48
CA ILE A 498 -30.49 -25.94 8.75
C ILE A 498 -31.29 -26.37 7.52
N THR A 499 -32.55 -25.96 7.38
CA THR A 499 -33.40 -26.30 6.24
C THR A 499 -32.75 -25.92 4.91
N GLU A 500 -32.10 -24.76 4.80
CA GLU A 500 -31.36 -24.38 3.58
C GLU A 500 -30.19 -25.32 3.28
N LEU A 501 -29.46 -25.76 4.30
CA LEU A 501 -28.39 -26.77 4.15
C LEU A 501 -28.94 -28.12 3.70
N VAL A 502 -30.07 -28.57 4.27
CA VAL A 502 -30.73 -29.82 3.88
C VAL A 502 -31.23 -29.77 2.45
N THR A 503 -31.86 -28.65 2.06
CA THR A 503 -32.36 -28.44 0.70
C THR A 503 -31.19 -28.44 -0.29
N TRP A 504 -30.10 -27.74 0.04
CA TRP A 504 -28.88 -27.75 -0.77
C TRP A 504 -28.25 -29.14 -0.92
N LEU A 505 -28.16 -29.92 0.17
CA LEU A 505 -27.66 -31.30 0.12
C LEU A 505 -28.57 -32.21 -0.73
N GLN A 506 -29.88 -32.00 -0.69
CA GLN A 506 -30.85 -32.73 -1.51
C GLN A 506 -30.73 -32.36 -2.99
N ASP A 507 -30.59 -31.08 -3.32
CA ASP A 507 -30.39 -30.59 -4.69
C ASP A 507 -29.07 -31.05 -5.32
N CYS A 508 -28.00 -31.12 -4.52
CA CYS A 508 -26.71 -31.68 -4.96
C CYS A 508 -26.79 -33.20 -5.19
N ASN A 509 -27.71 -33.89 -4.52
CA ASN A 509 -27.93 -35.32 -4.69
C ASN A 509 -28.92 -35.65 -5.82
N SER A 510 -29.88 -34.79 -6.13
CA SER A 510 -30.81 -34.98 -7.24
C SER A 510 -30.15 -34.77 -8.61
N GLN A 511 -29.11 -33.93 -8.70
CA GLN A 511 -28.23 -33.86 -9.88
C GLN A 511 -27.36 -35.12 -10.10
N LYS A 512 -27.35 -36.11 -9.20
CA LYS A 512 -26.60 -37.38 -9.34
C LYS A 512 -27.33 -38.45 -10.14
N CYS A 513 -28.60 -38.27 -10.49
CA CYS A 513 -29.41 -39.35 -11.09
C CYS A 513 -29.16 -39.62 -12.59
N ASP A 514 -28.26 -38.90 -13.26
CA ASP A 514 -28.07 -39.02 -14.72
C ASP A 514 -26.73 -39.64 -15.18
N LEU A 515 -25.89 -40.19 -14.29
CA LEU A 515 -24.65 -40.90 -14.70
C LEU A 515 -24.49 -42.24 -13.97
N PRO A 516 -24.18 -43.35 -14.69
CA PRO A 516 -24.07 -44.65 -14.07
C PRO A 516 -22.69 -44.84 -13.42
N GLY A 517 -22.71 -45.11 -12.11
CA GLY A 517 -21.78 -46.01 -11.44
C GLY A 517 -20.32 -45.58 -11.33
N GLU A 518 -20.02 -44.60 -10.47
CA GLU A 518 -18.77 -44.62 -9.69
C GLU A 518 -19.08 -44.09 -8.27
N ASP A 519 -18.67 -44.84 -7.24
CA ASP A 519 -18.72 -44.44 -5.84
C ASP A 519 -17.80 -43.22 -5.63
N ILE A 520 -18.38 -42.05 -5.36
CA ILE A 520 -17.66 -40.80 -5.12
C ILE A 520 -17.91 -40.33 -3.66
N PRO A 521 -16.89 -39.80 -2.94
CA PRO A 521 -17.02 -39.43 -1.54
C PRO A 521 -18.00 -38.26 -1.34
N ILE A 522 -18.88 -38.40 -0.35
CA ILE A 522 -19.67 -37.31 0.26
C ILE A 522 -18.68 -36.23 0.77
N PRO A 523 -19.00 -34.91 0.72
CA PRO A 523 -18.17 -33.88 1.36
C PRO A 523 -18.01 -34.22 2.85
N THR A 524 -16.84 -34.77 3.20
CA THR A 524 -16.56 -35.36 4.50
C THR A 524 -16.47 -34.33 5.61
N GLY A 525 -16.27 -33.05 5.29
CA GLY A 525 -16.14 -31.95 6.27
C GLY A 525 -17.43 -31.67 7.05
N LEU A 526 -18.59 -31.67 6.36
CA LEU A 526 -19.89 -31.39 6.98
C LEU A 526 -20.49 -32.62 7.68
N CYS A 527 -20.18 -33.84 7.22
CA CYS A 527 -20.66 -35.08 7.84
C CYS A 527 -19.81 -35.56 9.05
N ASN A 528 -18.54 -35.15 9.17
CA ASN A 528 -17.63 -35.60 10.25
C ASN A 528 -17.42 -34.57 11.37
N CYS A 529 -18.24 -33.51 11.46
CA CYS A 529 -18.13 -32.57 12.57
C CYS A 529 -18.60 -33.25 13.88
N SER A 530 -17.67 -33.85 14.63
CA SER A 530 -17.92 -34.50 15.92
C SER A 530 -18.36 -33.54 17.05
N ARG A 531 -18.46 -32.24 16.76
CA ARG A 531 -19.14 -31.24 17.60
C ARG A 531 -20.61 -31.03 17.23
N CYS A 532 -21.04 -31.53 16.08
CA CYS A 532 -22.44 -31.67 15.71
C CYS A 532 -22.88 -33.11 16.02
N THR A 533 -22.94 -33.49 17.29
CA THR A 533 -23.91 -34.53 17.67
C THR A 533 -25.30 -33.93 17.44
N LEU A 534 -25.77 -34.00 16.20
CA LEU A 534 -27.19 -34.01 15.88
C LEU A 534 -27.80 -35.12 16.74
N PRO A 535 -28.70 -34.82 17.70
CA PRO A 535 -29.54 -35.88 18.23
C PRO A 535 -30.28 -36.45 17.03
N ALA A 536 -30.20 -37.77 16.86
CA ALA A 536 -30.83 -38.53 15.81
C ALA A 536 -32.29 -38.08 15.64
N LEU A 537 -32.54 -37.25 14.62
CA LEU A 537 -33.88 -36.99 14.14
C LEU A 537 -34.25 -38.18 13.26
N GLU A 538 -34.87 -39.17 13.89
CA GLU A 538 -35.74 -40.11 13.20
C GLU A 538 -36.72 -39.30 12.34
N VAL A 539 -36.45 -39.23 11.04
CA VAL A 539 -37.47 -38.89 10.05
C VAL A 539 -38.42 -40.07 10.01
N ARG A 540 -39.41 -40.09 10.90
CA ARG A 540 -40.64 -40.85 10.67
C ARG A 540 -41.55 -39.97 9.86
N ALA A 541 -41.76 -40.38 8.61
CA ALA A 541 -42.81 -39.87 7.75
C ALA A 541 -44.17 -39.97 8.44
N CYS A 542 -44.87 -38.84 8.51
CA CYS A 542 -46.33 -38.72 8.56
C CYS A 542 -46.69 -37.44 7.81
#